data_AF-A0A7Y2DWS4-F1
#
_entry.id   AF-A0A7Y2DWS4-F1
#
_cell.length_a   1.000
_cell.length_b   1.000
_cell.length_c   1.000
_cell.angle_alpha   90.00
_cell.angle_beta   90.00
_cell.angle_gamma   90.00
#
_symmetry.space_group_name_H-M   'P 1'
#
loop_
_entity.id
_entity.type
_entity.pdbx_description
1 polymer ?
#
loop_
_entity_poly.entity_id
_entity_poly.type
_entity_poly.pdbx_seq_one_letter_code
_entity_poly.pdbx_strand_id
1 'polypeptide(L)'
;GFTGVLGQPPDPNSIPAGNGNKDLSENNIKTRSIALERIKREADRNAIIRREDGIALNFGMIKKDFEGIQKRQTRIVDAYTKSKKINYTAIRKSAGKITEMGIRLNSNLFPVNEKEKDGKSIKKPVAAEVTKPRTIRNLIIALDNAIGKFVSSEMFKNLRVVDPVVSKTTQTELDKIIKLSNVLWLEAKRKSSE
;
A
#
# COMPACT_ATOMS: atom_id res chain seq x y z
N GLY A 1 -38.51 -74.62 25.95
CA GLY A 1 -37.11 -74.20 25.77
C GLY A 1 -36.53 -74.99 24.63
N PHE A 2 -36.09 -74.32 23.57
CA PHE A 2 -35.41 -74.93 22.42
C PHE A 2 -34.13 -74.12 22.17
N THR A 3 -32.99 -74.81 22.26
CA THR A 3 -31.66 -74.28 21.95
C THR A 3 -31.10 -74.98 20.73
N GLY A 4 -30.64 -74.18 19.76
CA GLY A 4 -29.46 -74.44 18.94
C GLY A 4 -29.60 -75.39 17.73
N VAL A 5 -29.79 -74.81 16.54
CA VAL A 5 -29.33 -75.40 15.28
C VAL A 5 -28.25 -74.47 14.71
N LEU A 6 -27.08 -75.05 14.46
CA LEU A 6 -25.90 -74.47 13.82
C LEU A 6 -26.21 -74.08 12.37
N GLY A 7 -25.98 -72.82 12.02
CA GLY A 7 -26.03 -72.29 10.66
C GLY A 7 -24.77 -71.49 10.35
N GLN A 8 -23.96 -72.08 9.46
CA GLN A 8 -22.90 -71.57 8.57
C GLN A 8 -22.58 -70.05 8.59
N PRO A 9 -21.29 -69.64 8.59
CA PRO A 9 -20.90 -68.24 8.41
C PRO A 9 -21.01 -67.82 6.93
N PRO A 10 -21.60 -66.66 6.58
CA PRO A 10 -21.45 -66.07 5.26
C PRO A 10 -20.14 -65.28 5.13
N ASP A 11 -19.54 -65.37 3.94
CA ASP A 11 -18.30 -64.77 3.47
C ASP A 11 -18.09 -63.26 3.78
N PRO A 12 -16.84 -62.80 3.95
CA PRO A 12 -16.50 -61.40 4.23
C PRO A 12 -16.56 -60.46 3.00
N ASN A 13 -17.24 -60.82 1.91
CA ASN A 13 -17.15 -60.10 0.63
C ASN A 13 -18.48 -59.66 0.00
N SER A 14 -19.45 -59.26 0.81
CA SER A 14 -20.64 -58.53 0.34
C SER A 14 -20.54 -57.04 0.69
N ILE A 15 -19.99 -56.26 -0.24
CA ILE A 15 -20.13 -54.80 -0.27
C ILE A 15 -21.55 -54.49 -0.78
N PRO A 16 -22.42 -53.79 -0.02
CA PRO A 16 -23.61 -53.22 -0.61
C PRO A 16 -23.22 -51.99 -1.43
N ALA A 17 -23.43 -52.09 -2.74
CA ALA A 17 -23.49 -50.93 -3.63
C ALA A 17 -24.72 -50.09 -3.23
N GLY A 18 -24.51 -48.83 -2.86
CA GLY A 18 -25.61 -47.97 -2.47
C GLY A 18 -25.21 -46.53 -2.20
N ASN A 19 -25.57 -45.68 -3.17
CA ASN A 19 -25.72 -44.23 -3.11
C ASN A 19 -24.47 -43.36 -3.07
N GLY A 20 -24.25 -42.71 -4.23
CA GLY A 20 -23.33 -41.61 -4.40
C GLY A 20 -23.63 -40.45 -3.47
N ASN A 21 -22.56 -39.86 -2.93
CA ASN A 21 -22.60 -38.58 -2.27
C ASN A 21 -21.53 -37.68 -2.92
N LYS A 22 -21.82 -37.21 -4.14
CA LYS A 22 -21.14 -36.06 -4.75
C LYS A 22 -21.77 -34.78 -4.21
N ASP A 23 -21.63 -34.50 -2.91
CA ASP A 23 -22.08 -33.20 -2.36
C ASP A 23 -21.32 -32.71 -1.11
N LEU A 24 -20.12 -33.27 -0.88
CA LEU A 24 -19.26 -32.86 0.24
C LEU A 24 -18.15 -31.88 -0.18
N SER A 25 -17.88 -31.71 -1.48
CA SER A 25 -16.85 -30.79 -1.97
C SER A 25 -17.35 -29.34 -2.05
N GLU A 26 -18.57 -29.11 -2.55
CA GLU A 26 -19.08 -27.75 -2.75
C GLU A 26 -19.43 -27.02 -1.45
N ASN A 27 -20.00 -27.74 -0.47
CA ASN A 27 -20.29 -27.19 0.86
C ASN A 27 -19.01 -26.83 1.62
N ASN A 28 -17.94 -27.59 1.45
CA ASN A 28 -16.64 -27.33 2.08
C ASN A 28 -15.96 -26.10 1.44
N ILE A 29 -16.02 -25.95 0.11
CA ILE A 29 -15.48 -24.78 -0.60
C ILE A 29 -16.23 -23.50 -0.24
N LYS A 30 -17.57 -23.51 -0.22
CA LYS A 30 -18.38 -22.34 0.18
C LYS A 30 -18.11 -21.96 1.64
N THR A 31 -18.06 -22.93 2.54
CA THR A 31 -17.77 -22.68 3.96
C THR A 31 -16.37 -22.12 4.17
N ARG A 32 -15.36 -22.65 3.45
CA ARG A 32 -13.99 -22.14 3.47
C ARG A 32 -13.88 -20.74 2.87
N SER A 33 -14.64 -20.44 1.81
CA SER A 33 -14.70 -19.11 1.20
C SER A 33 -15.30 -18.08 2.17
N ILE A 34 -16.41 -18.43 2.84
CA ILE A 34 -17.04 -17.57 3.87
C ILE A 34 -16.10 -17.37 5.06
N ALA A 35 -15.40 -18.42 5.51
CA ALA A 35 -14.42 -18.31 6.59
C ALA A 35 -13.25 -17.39 6.21
N LEU A 36 -12.71 -17.53 5.00
CA LEU A 36 -11.68 -16.63 4.48
C LEU A 36 -12.18 -15.19 4.36
N GLU A 37 -13.43 -14.99 3.94
CA GLU A 37 -14.02 -13.67 3.85
C GLU A 37 -14.24 -13.03 5.23
N ARG A 38 -14.65 -13.81 6.24
CA ARG A 38 -14.74 -13.35 7.64
C ARG A 38 -13.36 -12.99 8.20
N ILE A 39 -12.36 -13.86 8.01
CA ILE A 39 -10.97 -13.60 8.41
C ILE A 39 -10.45 -12.33 7.74
N LYS A 40 -10.75 -12.13 6.44
CA LYS A 40 -10.38 -10.93 5.71
C LYS A 40 -11.06 -9.69 6.30
N ARG A 41 -12.37 -9.71 6.51
CA ARG A 41 -13.13 -8.59 7.10
C ARG A 41 -12.65 -8.24 8.51
N GLU A 42 -12.28 -9.24 9.31
CA GLU A 42 -11.78 -9.04 10.67
C GLU A 42 -10.34 -8.51 10.69
N ALA A 43 -9.49 -8.99 9.77
CA ALA A 43 -8.17 -8.40 9.54
C ALA A 43 -8.27 -6.94 9.09
N ASP A 44 -9.18 -6.63 8.16
CA ASP A 44 -9.43 -5.27 7.67
C ASP A 44 -9.92 -4.36 8.81
N ARG A 45 -10.86 -4.83 9.65
CA ARG A 45 -11.36 -4.08 10.81
C ARG A 45 -10.25 -3.79 11.84
N ASN A 46 -9.44 -4.79 12.17
CA ASN A 46 -8.32 -4.62 13.10
C ASN A 46 -7.23 -3.68 12.54
N ALA A 47 -7.03 -3.66 11.21
CA ALA A 47 -6.12 -2.73 10.56
C ALA A 47 -6.62 -1.28 10.65
N ILE A 48 -7.93 -1.05 10.56
CA ILE A 48 -8.54 0.28 10.73
C ILE A 48 -8.29 0.80 12.15
N ILE A 49 -8.56 0.00 13.18
CA ILE A 49 -8.38 0.41 14.59
C ILE A 49 -6.91 0.78 14.86
N ARG A 50 -5.96 -0.08 14.46
CA ARG A 50 -4.51 0.17 14.63
C ARG A 50 -4.05 1.43 13.91
N ARG A 51 -4.64 1.72 12.76
CA ARG A 51 -4.36 2.92 11.98
C ARG A 51 -4.87 4.17 12.69
N GLU A 52 -6.09 4.14 13.23
CA GLU A 52 -6.65 5.28 13.97
C GLU A 52 -5.77 5.65 15.17
N ASP A 53 -5.35 4.66 15.96
CA ASP A 53 -4.44 4.85 17.09
C ASP A 53 -3.08 5.42 16.64
N GLY A 54 -2.51 4.85 15.56
CA GLY A 54 -1.24 5.30 15.01
C GLY A 54 -1.29 6.71 14.41
N ILE A 55 -2.39 7.08 13.75
CA ILE A 55 -2.61 8.43 13.21
C ILE A 55 -2.77 9.42 14.35
N ALA A 56 -3.55 9.11 15.39
CA ALA A 56 -3.74 10.00 16.53
C ALA A 56 -2.41 10.30 17.25
N LEU A 57 -1.59 9.26 17.49
CA LEU A 57 -0.28 9.40 18.12
C LEU A 57 0.71 10.21 17.27
N ASN A 58 0.66 10.06 15.94
CA ASN A 58 1.61 10.69 15.01
C ASN A 58 1.05 11.92 14.28
N PHE A 59 -0.13 12.42 14.66
CA PHE A 59 -0.84 13.45 13.90
C PHE A 59 0.00 14.71 13.70
N GLY A 60 0.72 15.16 14.74
CA GLY A 60 1.61 16.31 14.65
C GLY A 60 2.71 16.13 13.61
N MET A 61 3.27 14.93 13.51
CA MET A 61 4.31 14.59 12.52
C MET A 61 3.72 14.46 11.11
N ILE A 62 2.56 13.80 10.98
CA ILE A 62 1.82 13.68 9.71
C ILE A 62 1.51 15.08 9.16
N LYS A 63 0.95 15.97 9.98
CA LYS A 63 0.63 17.35 9.59
C LYS A 63 1.89 18.11 9.15
N LYS A 64 2.97 18.03 9.93
CA LYS A 64 4.24 18.69 9.63
C LYS A 64 4.83 18.24 8.29
N ASP A 65 4.75 16.94 8.00
CA ASP A 65 5.27 16.38 6.75
C ASP A 65 4.40 16.75 5.56
N PHE A 66 3.08 16.71 5.74
CA PHE A 66 2.11 17.08 4.72
C PHE A 66 2.28 18.54 4.27
N GLU A 67 2.34 19.48 5.22
CA GLU A 67 2.63 20.88 4.92
C GLU A 67 4.07 21.07 4.40
N GLY A 68 5.01 20.30 4.94
CA GLY A 68 6.41 20.35 4.56
C GLY A 68 6.62 20.02 3.09
N ILE A 69 5.94 19.01 2.56
CA ILE A 69 5.97 18.63 1.14
C ILE A 69 5.50 19.79 0.28
N GLN A 70 4.35 20.39 0.59
CA GLN A 70 3.80 21.51 -0.18
C GLN A 70 4.75 22.72 -0.18
N LYS A 71 5.26 23.11 1.01
CA LYS A 71 6.23 24.21 1.15
C LYS A 71 7.52 23.95 0.35
N ARG A 72 7.98 22.70 0.27
CA ARG A 72 9.17 22.32 -0.51
C ARG A 72 8.89 22.30 -2.01
N GLN A 73 7.68 21.91 -2.42
CA GLN A 73 7.25 21.98 -3.82
C GLN A 73 7.25 23.42 -4.33
N THR A 74 6.70 24.38 -3.57
CA THR A 74 6.78 25.81 -3.91
C THR A 74 8.23 26.26 -4.09
N ARG A 75 9.14 25.84 -3.20
CA ARG A 75 10.57 26.17 -3.32
C ARG A 75 11.23 25.59 -4.56
N ILE A 76 10.82 24.40 -5.02
CA ILE A 76 11.31 23.80 -6.26
C ILE A 76 10.87 24.65 -7.45
N VAL A 77 9.59 25.03 -7.50
CA VAL A 77 9.04 25.87 -8.57
C VAL A 77 9.74 27.23 -8.59
N ASP A 78 9.94 27.86 -7.43
CA ASP A 78 10.63 29.13 -7.30
C ASP A 78 12.10 29.05 -7.76
N ALA A 79 12.81 27.99 -7.35
CA ALA A 79 14.18 27.74 -7.77
C ALA A 79 14.32 27.50 -9.28
N TYR A 80 13.26 27.03 -9.93
CA TYR A 80 13.20 26.81 -11.37
C TYR A 80 12.78 28.05 -12.16
N THR A 81 11.86 28.87 -11.63
CA THR A 81 11.19 29.94 -12.40
C THR A 81 11.58 31.36 -12.03
N LYS A 82 11.91 31.65 -10.75
CA LYS A 82 12.11 33.02 -10.27
C LYS A 82 13.57 33.48 -10.28
N SER A 83 14.50 32.55 -10.41
CA SER A 83 15.94 32.86 -10.40
C SER A 83 16.45 33.17 -11.80
N LYS A 84 17.38 34.14 -11.94
CA LYS A 84 18.04 34.45 -13.23
C LYS A 84 18.71 33.22 -13.89
N LYS A 85 19.16 32.28 -13.06
CA LYS A 85 19.64 30.95 -13.44
C LYS A 85 18.92 29.90 -12.59
N ILE A 86 18.63 28.74 -13.17
CA ILE A 86 17.99 27.64 -12.43
C ILE A 86 18.89 27.20 -11.27
N ASN A 87 18.36 27.19 -10.04
CA ASN A 87 19.10 26.78 -8.86
C ASN A 87 18.93 25.27 -8.60
N TYR A 88 19.72 24.46 -9.32
CA TYR A 88 19.68 23.00 -9.21
C TYR A 88 20.02 22.48 -7.80
N THR A 89 20.87 23.18 -7.05
CA THR A 89 21.18 22.83 -5.65
C THR A 89 19.96 22.95 -4.74
N ALA A 90 19.17 24.02 -4.90
CA ALA A 90 17.93 24.23 -4.15
C ALA A 90 16.85 23.20 -4.54
N ILE A 91 16.73 22.89 -5.83
CA ILE A 91 15.83 21.85 -6.34
C ILE A 91 16.20 20.49 -5.73
N ARG A 92 17.47 20.09 -5.82
CA ARG A 92 17.98 18.85 -5.24
C ARG A 92 17.69 18.77 -3.74
N LYS A 93 18.06 19.79 -2.95
CA LYS A 93 17.84 19.80 -1.50
C LYS A 93 16.35 19.66 -1.16
N SER A 94 15.47 20.34 -1.89
CA SER A 94 14.04 20.30 -1.65
C SER A 94 13.42 18.95 -2.04
N ALA A 95 13.81 18.39 -3.19
CA ALA A 95 13.36 17.08 -3.66
C ALA A 95 13.77 15.96 -2.70
N GLY A 96 15.00 16.00 -2.17
CA GLY A 96 15.45 15.03 -1.16
C GLY A 96 14.61 15.08 0.12
N LYS A 97 14.24 16.28 0.59
CA LYS A 97 13.34 16.43 1.74
C LYS A 97 11.92 15.94 1.46
N ILE A 98 11.38 16.15 0.26
CA ILE A 98 10.08 15.58 -0.14
C ILE A 98 10.13 14.05 -0.07
N THR A 99 11.20 13.41 -0.55
CA THR A 99 11.39 11.95 -0.43
C THR A 99 11.37 11.49 1.03
N GLU A 100 12.16 12.12 1.91
CA GLU A 100 12.20 11.78 3.34
C GLU A 100 10.84 11.91 4.03
N MET A 101 10.13 13.03 3.78
CA MET A 101 8.80 13.28 4.34
C MET A 101 7.75 12.34 3.77
N GLY A 102 7.81 12.03 2.47
CA GLY A 102 6.90 11.10 1.81
C GLY A 102 7.01 9.69 2.37
N ILE A 103 8.24 9.19 2.58
CA ILE A 103 8.48 7.88 3.19
C ILE A 103 7.89 7.82 4.60
N ARG A 104 8.12 8.87 5.41
CA ARG A 104 7.60 8.94 6.77
C ARG A 104 6.08 9.07 6.81
N LEU A 105 5.48 9.85 5.90
CA LEU A 105 4.03 9.88 5.74
C LEU A 105 3.49 8.51 5.38
N ASN A 106 4.16 7.78 4.49
CA ASN A 106 3.71 6.46 4.06
C ASN A 106 3.69 5.48 5.24
N SER A 107 4.76 5.45 6.04
CA SER A 107 4.82 4.57 7.22
C SER A 107 3.79 4.92 8.30
N ASN A 108 3.47 6.21 8.48
CA ASN A 108 2.49 6.64 9.49
C ASN A 108 1.04 6.48 9.03
N LEU A 109 0.75 6.73 7.76
CA LEU A 109 -0.60 6.66 7.21
C LEU A 109 -0.98 5.25 6.76
N PHE A 110 -0.02 4.42 6.37
CA PHE A 110 -0.23 3.08 5.83
C PHE A 110 0.68 2.07 6.53
N PRO A 111 0.53 1.86 7.85
CA PRO A 111 1.30 0.86 8.57
C PRO A 111 1.03 -0.53 7.96
N VAL A 112 2.09 -1.22 7.54
CA VAL A 112 1.99 -2.59 7.05
C VAL A 112 1.65 -3.49 8.23
N ASN A 113 0.57 -4.25 8.14
CA ASN A 113 0.22 -5.25 9.15
C ASN A 113 1.37 -6.23 9.30
N GLU A 114 1.84 -6.44 10.53
CA GLU A 114 3.04 -7.23 10.84
C GLU A 114 2.98 -8.70 10.38
N LYS A 115 1.81 -9.19 9.95
CA LYS A 115 1.67 -10.53 9.34
C LYS A 115 2.26 -10.65 7.93
N GLU A 116 2.65 -9.54 7.30
CA GLU A 116 3.40 -9.55 6.03
C GLU A 116 4.92 -9.33 6.22
N LYS A 117 5.42 -9.32 7.47
CA LYS A 117 6.84 -9.09 7.78
C LYS A 117 7.75 -10.30 7.57
N ASP A 118 7.26 -11.41 7.02
CA ASP A 118 8.15 -12.45 6.49
C ASP A 118 8.67 -12.03 5.10
N GLY A 119 9.72 -11.20 5.10
CA GLY A 119 10.64 -11.10 3.96
C GLY A 119 10.57 -9.84 3.08
N LYS A 120 9.77 -8.83 3.38
CA LYS A 120 9.84 -7.52 2.68
C LYS A 120 10.26 -6.41 3.63
N SER A 121 11.57 -6.37 3.89
CA SER A 121 12.28 -5.14 4.25
C SER A 121 11.78 -4.03 3.34
N ILE A 122 11.38 -2.90 3.93
CA ILE A 122 10.98 -1.67 3.23
C ILE A 122 12.04 -1.40 2.17
N LYS A 123 11.75 -1.79 0.92
CA LYS A 123 12.72 -1.73 -0.15
C LYS A 123 13.00 -0.24 -0.35
N LYS A 124 14.25 0.17 -0.11
CA LYS A 124 14.80 1.40 -0.70
C LYS A 124 14.26 1.46 -2.12
N PRO A 125 13.65 2.58 -2.56
CA PRO A 125 13.08 2.64 -3.90
C PRO A 125 14.20 2.34 -4.89
N VAL A 126 14.16 1.13 -5.46
CA VAL A 126 15.01 0.72 -6.57
C VAL A 126 14.74 1.74 -7.66
N ALA A 127 15.80 2.33 -8.20
CA ALA A 127 15.72 3.30 -9.28
C ALA A 127 14.78 2.75 -10.35
N ALA A 128 13.60 3.34 -10.46
CA ALA A 128 12.64 2.92 -11.46
C ALA A 128 13.25 3.20 -12.83
N GLU A 129 13.22 2.22 -13.73
CA GLU A 129 13.56 2.40 -15.13
C GLU A 129 12.81 3.61 -15.70
N VAL A 130 13.57 4.66 -15.99
CA VAL A 130 13.04 5.92 -16.51
C VAL A 130 12.89 5.73 -18.01
N THR A 131 11.74 5.20 -18.44
CA THR A 131 11.46 4.84 -19.85
C THR A 131 11.31 6.03 -20.82
N LYS A 132 11.56 7.27 -20.41
CA LYS A 132 11.71 8.45 -21.29
C LYS A 132 12.69 9.45 -20.69
N PRO A 133 13.50 10.17 -21.49
CA PRO A 133 14.28 11.30 -20.98
C PRO A 133 13.30 12.36 -20.43
N ARG A 134 13.21 12.46 -19.10
CA ARG A 134 12.35 13.44 -18.45
C ARG A 134 13.19 14.69 -18.16
N THR A 135 12.83 15.80 -18.80
CA THR A 135 13.41 17.10 -18.45
C THR A 135 13.05 17.46 -17.01
N ILE A 136 13.90 18.26 -16.34
CA ILE A 136 13.63 18.76 -14.99
C ILE A 136 12.26 19.45 -14.92
N ARG A 137 11.89 20.22 -15.96
CA ARG A 137 10.56 20.84 -16.06
C ARG A 137 9.43 19.82 -15.99
N ASN A 138 9.51 18.75 -16.78
CA ASN A 138 8.48 17.72 -16.82
C ASN A 138 8.40 16.96 -15.50
N LEU A 139 9.53 16.77 -14.81
CA LEU A 139 9.57 16.18 -13.47
C LEU A 139 8.90 17.08 -12.43
N ILE A 140 9.14 18.39 -12.47
CA ILE A 140 8.52 19.35 -11.56
C ILE A 140 7.00 19.38 -11.76
N ILE A 141 6.53 19.45 -13.02
CA ILE A 141 5.10 19.42 -13.34
C ILE A 141 4.45 18.11 -12.89
N ALA A 142 5.10 16.97 -13.16
CA ALA A 142 4.58 15.67 -12.74
C ALA A 142 4.51 15.54 -11.22
N LEU A 143 5.52 16.06 -10.50
CA LEU A 143 5.54 16.08 -9.04
C LEU A 143 4.43 16.97 -8.48
N ASP A 144 4.23 18.15 -9.07
CA ASP A 144 3.16 19.08 -8.70
C ASP A 144 1.77 18.43 -8.82
N ASN A 145 1.51 17.81 -9.97
CA ASN A 145 0.27 17.10 -10.23
C ASN A 145 0.05 15.94 -9.26
N ALA A 146 1.10 15.17 -8.93
CA ALA A 146 1.01 14.06 -7.97
C ALA A 146 0.72 14.57 -6.56
N ILE A 147 1.37 15.66 -6.13
CA ILE A 147 1.09 16.32 -4.85
C ILE A 147 -0.36 16.82 -4.84
N GLY A 148 -0.81 17.52 -5.87
CA GLY A 148 -2.19 17.98 -6.01
C GLY A 148 -3.22 16.87 -5.86
N LYS A 149 -3.02 15.74 -6.55
CA LYS A 149 -3.89 14.56 -6.44
C LYS A 149 -3.88 13.98 -5.03
N PHE A 150 -2.71 13.82 -4.42
CA PHE A 150 -2.58 13.31 -3.06
C PHE A 150 -3.33 14.21 -2.06
N VAL A 151 -3.07 15.52 -2.05
CA VAL A 151 -3.72 16.43 -1.09
C VAL A 151 -5.23 16.55 -1.30
N SER A 152 -5.72 16.32 -2.51
CA SER A 152 -7.15 16.33 -2.85
C SER A 152 -7.89 15.03 -2.50
N SER A 153 -7.19 14.01 -1.98
CA SER A 153 -7.81 12.72 -1.68
C SER A 153 -8.94 12.83 -0.67
N GLU A 154 -10.06 12.15 -0.94
CA GLU A 154 -11.21 12.01 -0.03
C GLU A 154 -10.81 11.40 1.33
N MET A 155 -9.71 10.66 1.38
CA MET A 155 -9.13 10.12 2.61
C MET A 155 -8.89 11.20 3.67
N PHE A 156 -8.57 12.43 3.24
CA PHE A 156 -8.28 13.54 4.15
C PHE A 156 -9.54 14.32 4.56
N LYS A 157 -10.69 14.05 3.93
CA LYS A 157 -11.97 14.68 4.30
C LYS A 157 -12.70 13.89 5.39
N ASN A 158 -12.63 12.56 5.35
CA ASN A 158 -13.30 11.67 6.31
C ASN A 158 -12.33 10.64 6.89
N LEU A 159 -11.58 11.04 7.93
CA LEU A 159 -10.59 10.17 8.57
C LEU A 159 -11.21 8.97 9.32
N ARG A 160 -12.51 9.00 9.63
CA ARG A 160 -13.23 7.96 10.39
C ARG A 160 -13.70 6.77 9.55
N VAL A 161 -13.93 6.96 8.25
CA VAL A 161 -14.41 5.89 7.36
C VAL A 161 -13.56 5.95 6.10
N VAL A 162 -12.41 5.29 6.17
CA VAL A 162 -11.52 5.23 5.02
C VAL A 162 -11.88 4.03 4.17
N ASP A 163 -12.45 4.29 3.00
CA ASP A 163 -12.62 3.29 1.95
C ASP A 163 -11.24 2.68 1.60
N PRO A 164 -11.07 1.34 1.69
CA PRO A 164 -9.83 0.67 1.32
C PRO A 164 -9.32 1.02 -0.09
N VAL A 165 -10.23 1.25 -1.04
CA VAL A 165 -9.90 1.64 -2.41
C VAL A 165 -9.30 3.04 -2.44
N VAL A 166 -9.93 4.00 -1.75
CA VAL A 166 -9.43 5.37 -1.62
C VAL A 166 -8.09 5.38 -0.89
N SER A 167 -7.93 4.59 0.18
CA SER A 167 -6.67 4.42 0.91
C SER A 167 -5.55 3.94 -0.02
N LYS A 168 -5.79 2.87 -0.78
CA LYS A 168 -4.79 2.29 -1.69
C LYS A 168 -4.41 3.26 -2.82
N THR A 169 -5.38 3.98 -3.37
CA THR A 169 -5.15 5.04 -4.36
C THR A 169 -4.30 6.16 -3.77
N THR A 170 -4.62 6.62 -2.56
CA THR A 170 -3.85 7.67 -1.87
C THR A 170 -2.42 7.22 -1.59
N GLN A 171 -2.22 5.98 -1.16
CA GLN A 171 -0.89 5.38 -0.99
C GLN A 171 -0.11 5.34 -2.30
N THR A 172 -0.77 4.97 -3.40
CA THR A 172 -0.16 4.92 -4.73
C THR A 172 0.30 6.30 -5.20
N GLU A 173 -0.51 7.34 -4.97
CA GLU A 173 -0.12 8.72 -5.29
C GLU A 173 1.04 9.19 -4.40
N LEU A 174 1.08 8.82 -3.12
CA LEU A 174 2.21 9.10 -2.24
C LEU A 174 3.50 8.41 -2.70
N ASP A 175 3.43 7.14 -3.12
CA ASP A 175 4.56 6.43 -3.72
C ASP A 175 5.05 7.10 -5.00
N LYS A 176 4.14 7.67 -5.77
CA LYS A 176 4.46 8.45 -6.98
C LYS A 176 5.22 9.72 -6.64
N ILE A 177 4.80 10.45 -5.60
CA ILE A 177 5.52 11.62 -5.08
C ILE A 177 6.96 11.23 -4.71
N ILE A 178 7.12 10.16 -3.91
CA ILE A 178 8.44 9.65 -3.48
C ILE A 178 9.33 9.29 -4.68
N LYS A 179 8.78 8.60 -5.68
CA LYS A 179 9.52 8.24 -6.89
C LYS A 179 9.93 9.47 -7.71
N LEU A 180 8.99 10.38 -7.96
CA LEU A 180 9.23 11.59 -8.75
C LEU A 180 10.23 12.52 -8.07
N SER A 181 10.14 12.69 -6.75
CA SER A 181 11.09 13.49 -5.98
C SER A 181 12.49 12.87 -6.00
N ASN A 182 12.61 11.54 -5.95
CA ASN A 182 13.90 10.87 -6.06
C ASN A 182 14.53 11.03 -7.47
N VAL A 183 13.74 10.88 -8.53
CA VAL A 183 14.23 11.10 -9.90
C VAL A 183 14.62 12.57 -10.11
N LEU A 184 13.83 13.51 -9.61
CA LEU A 184 14.15 14.94 -9.66
C LEU A 184 15.42 15.27 -8.87
N TRP A 185 15.64 14.62 -7.73
CA TRP A 185 16.88 14.75 -6.96
C TRP A 185 18.11 14.30 -7.77
N LEU A 186 18.01 13.15 -8.46
CA LEU A 186 19.08 12.62 -9.31
C LEU A 186 19.39 13.55 -10.47
N GLU A 187 18.37 14.00 -11.21
CA GLU A 187 18.55 14.90 -12.35
C GLU A 187 19.10 16.27 -11.93
N ALA A 188 18.59 16.84 -10.84
CA ALA A 188 19.11 18.10 -10.31
C ALA A 188 20.56 17.97 -9.82
N LYS A 189 20.93 16.82 -9.22
CA LYS A 189 22.33 16.54 -8.86
C LYS A 189 23.21 16.51 -10.11
N ARG A 190 22.79 15.81 -11.17
CA ARG A 190 23.51 15.73 -12.44
C ARG A 190 23.73 17.12 -13.04
N LYS A 191 22.70 17.96 -13.09
CA LYS A 191 22.78 19.34 -13.59
C LYS A 191 23.55 20.32 -12.73
N SER A 192 23.74 20.02 -11.44
CA SER A 192 24.57 20.85 -10.56
C SER A 192 26.07 20.57 -10.67
N SER A 193 26.44 19.49 -11.36
CA SER A 193 27.83 19.06 -11.56
C SER A 193 28.33 19.28 -13.00
N GLU A 194 27.45 19.76 -13.89
CA GLU A 194 27.77 20.29 -15.22
C GLU A 194 28.12 21.79 -15.09
#